data_AF-A0A5C3PGN4-F1
#
_entry.id   AF-A0A5C3PGN4-F1
#
_cell.length_a   1.000
_cell.length_b   1.000
_cell.length_c   1.000
_cell.angle_alpha   90.00
_cell.angle_beta   90.00
_cell.angle_gamma   90.00
#
_symmetry.space_group_name_H-M   'P 1'
#
loop_
_entity.id
_entity.type
_entity.pdbx_description
1 polymer ?
#
loop_
_entity_poly.entity_id
_entity_poly.type
_entity_poly.pdbx_seq_one_letter_code
_entity_poly.pdbx_strand_id
1 'polypeptide(L)'
;MNADLSLTSRGLKARLSPHPAARDLAAAREKLPSGSAIAHVPALSTCSLPSEKGKRCDWCHRLQSESVPLRRCSGCASFWYCETTCQNRDWKARHKKICKQYNAFVVSTQYQALTAHDQVDALLLSHLVAEPAAWVHRQSRQNFDDPLSVFWDLLKVPRSDGFVPPLCLSKSAQTEATQKLAEELYARFGNNNFVLHSHLNSYGHGIFPLASRLFNHSCVPNGACKYIIRPTEPVTMEVIALYEIAEGEEITIPYLDPALPYRTREEALRANYEFRCDCRLCAFQRKIEPVHAPPSRGTPELKEAEATLRSFSLGDISQEVRIPTAPGLFERLPEELYPIFHESYLPSLSGQFSKASHEGPYADAVETGLTLLAFYVVVYPPNYPQIGMHALELAKTLWNLICTDPDALTGATEQQLVKHTKSALDFAASVLQNYGPEGDDGGPLEEIRVLTELLSRQ
;
A
#
# COMPACT_ATOMS: atom_id res chain seq x y z
N MET A 1 34.58 -9.32 -6.25
CA MET A 1 34.07 -10.35 -5.30
C MET A 1 32.65 -9.98 -4.99
N ASN A 2 31.74 -10.69 -5.65
CA ASN A 2 30.30 -10.46 -5.63
C ASN A 2 29.78 -10.78 -4.23
N ALA A 3 29.14 -9.80 -3.59
CA ALA A 3 28.25 -10.11 -2.48
C ALA A 3 27.05 -10.84 -3.09
N ASP A 4 26.89 -12.11 -2.71
CA ASP A 4 25.75 -12.95 -3.06
C ASP A 4 24.43 -12.22 -2.75
N LEU A 5 23.82 -11.66 -3.79
CA LEU A 5 22.40 -11.36 -3.85
C LEU A 5 21.76 -12.48 -4.67
N SER A 6 21.69 -13.71 -4.13
CA SER A 6 20.83 -14.75 -4.70
C SER A 6 19.39 -14.35 -4.37
N LEU A 7 18.80 -13.50 -5.20
CA LEU A 7 17.47 -12.99 -5.00
C LEU A 7 16.46 -14.03 -5.53
N THR A 8 15.64 -14.56 -4.62
CA THR A 8 14.18 -14.67 -4.82
C THR A 8 13.52 -15.87 -5.54
N SER A 9 14.23 -16.96 -5.89
CA SER A 9 13.55 -18.24 -6.21
C SER A 9 13.33 -19.16 -4.99
N ARG A 10 14.13 -19.01 -3.93
CA ARG A 10 13.98 -19.75 -2.67
C ARG A 10 12.87 -19.11 -1.82
N GLY A 11 11.70 -19.74 -1.81
CA GLY A 11 10.54 -19.30 -1.01
C GLY A 11 9.37 -18.71 -1.79
N LEU A 12 9.51 -18.55 -3.12
CA LEU A 12 8.37 -18.17 -3.98
C LEU A 12 7.41 -19.35 -4.13
N LYS A 13 6.16 -19.17 -3.69
CA LYS A 13 5.08 -20.18 -3.81
C LYS A 13 4.22 -20.01 -5.06
N ALA A 14 4.73 -19.34 -6.08
CA ALA A 14 4.06 -19.12 -7.35
C ALA A 14 4.90 -19.63 -8.54
N ARG A 15 4.24 -20.03 -9.62
CA ARG A 15 4.86 -20.38 -10.91
C ARG A 15 4.23 -19.54 -12.02
N LEU A 16 5.04 -19.10 -12.97
CA LEU A 16 4.51 -18.46 -14.17
C LEU A 16 3.77 -19.48 -15.02
N SER A 17 2.60 -19.10 -15.53
CA SER A 17 1.79 -19.87 -16.47
C SER A 17 1.26 -18.95 -17.57
N PRO A 18 0.93 -19.47 -18.77
CA PRO A 18 0.33 -18.66 -19.82
C PRO A 18 -0.96 -17.99 -19.35
N HIS A 19 -1.16 -16.74 -19.74
CA HIS A 19 -2.38 -15.98 -19.47
C HIS A 19 -3.00 -15.50 -20.80
N PRO A 20 -4.34 -15.46 -20.96
CA PRO A 20 -4.98 -15.13 -22.23
C PRO A 20 -4.77 -13.70 -22.73
N ALA A 21 -4.61 -12.72 -21.82
CA ALA A 21 -4.49 -11.29 -22.15
C ALA A 21 -3.18 -10.62 -21.65
N ALA A 22 -2.79 -10.85 -20.40
CA ALA A 22 -1.48 -10.49 -19.86
C ALA A 22 -0.34 -11.38 -20.39
N ARG A 23 0.91 -10.97 -20.15
CA ARG A 23 2.12 -11.69 -20.56
C ARG A 23 2.17 -13.13 -20.01
N ASP A 24 2.01 -13.24 -18.70
CA ASP A 24 1.92 -14.48 -17.93
C ASP A 24 1.01 -14.23 -16.71
N LEU A 25 0.63 -15.29 -16.02
CA LEU A 25 0.04 -15.22 -14.68
C LEU A 25 0.92 -15.92 -13.65
N ALA A 26 0.88 -15.46 -12.40
CA ALA A 26 1.49 -16.15 -11.26
C ALA A 26 0.49 -17.12 -10.63
N ALA A 27 0.55 -18.39 -11.02
CA ALA A 27 -0.29 -19.45 -10.43
C ALA A 27 0.29 -19.93 -9.10
N ALA A 28 -0.55 -20.12 -8.09
CA ALA A 28 -0.15 -20.75 -6.84
C ALA A 28 0.40 -22.17 -7.09
N ARG A 29 1.55 -22.50 -6.51
CA ARG A 29 2.19 -23.82 -6.66
C ARG A 29 1.54 -24.92 -5.84
N GLU A 30 0.84 -24.51 -4.79
CA GLU A 30 0.20 -25.35 -3.80
C GLU A 30 -0.99 -24.57 -3.23
N LYS A 31 -1.83 -25.22 -2.43
CA LYS A 31 -2.86 -24.52 -1.66
C LYS A 31 -2.19 -23.61 -0.62
N LEU A 32 -2.54 -22.33 -0.64
CA LEU A 32 -1.98 -21.32 0.26
C LEU A 32 -3.03 -20.94 1.32
N PRO A 33 -2.77 -21.19 2.62
CA PRO A 33 -3.65 -20.74 3.68
C PRO A 33 -3.70 -19.21 3.79
N SER A 34 -4.81 -18.70 4.31
CA SER A 34 -4.96 -17.29 4.71
C SER A 34 -3.79 -16.84 5.58
N GLY A 35 -3.20 -15.69 5.27
CA GLY A 35 -2.08 -15.08 6.00
C GLY A 35 -0.71 -15.70 5.72
N SER A 36 -0.64 -16.73 4.86
CA SER A 36 0.65 -17.33 4.52
C SER A 36 1.45 -16.44 3.56
N ALA A 37 2.76 -16.38 3.78
CA ALA A 37 3.69 -15.72 2.87
C ALA A 37 3.75 -16.45 1.52
N ILE A 38 3.60 -15.67 0.45
CA ILE A 38 3.63 -16.08 -0.96
C ILE A 38 5.01 -15.81 -1.57
N ALA A 39 5.55 -14.62 -1.32
CA ALA A 39 6.83 -14.16 -1.86
C ALA A 39 7.51 -13.17 -0.91
N HIS A 40 8.84 -13.20 -0.89
CA HIS A 40 9.68 -12.16 -0.27
C HIS A 40 10.58 -11.58 -1.35
N VAL A 41 10.44 -10.29 -1.63
CA VAL A 41 11.12 -9.60 -2.73
C VAL A 41 11.89 -8.39 -2.18
N PRO A 42 13.21 -8.48 -2.03
CA PRO A 42 14.02 -7.33 -1.67
C PRO A 42 13.98 -6.25 -2.75
N ALA A 43 13.99 -4.99 -2.33
CA ALA A 43 14.00 -3.86 -3.24
C ALA A 43 15.31 -3.79 -4.03
N LEU A 44 15.20 -3.53 -5.33
CA LEU A 44 16.35 -3.17 -6.17
C LEU A 44 16.86 -1.77 -5.81
N SER A 45 15.94 -0.83 -5.62
CA SER A 45 16.21 0.54 -5.19
C SER A 45 15.00 1.10 -4.47
N THR A 46 15.24 2.09 -3.61
CA THR A 46 14.22 2.76 -2.81
C THR A 46 14.60 4.22 -2.63
N CYS A 47 13.60 5.08 -2.45
CA CYS A 47 13.80 6.48 -2.10
C CYS A 47 12.66 6.94 -1.19
N SER A 48 12.99 7.61 -0.10
CA SER A 48 11.99 8.21 0.79
C SER A 48 11.34 9.42 0.13
N LEU A 49 10.10 9.73 0.54
CA LEU A 49 9.44 10.98 0.17
C LEU A 49 10.25 12.18 0.68
N PRO A 50 10.19 13.34 0.02
CA PRO A 50 10.84 14.56 0.53
C PRO A 50 10.44 14.91 1.97
N SER A 51 9.17 14.70 2.33
CA SER A 51 8.63 14.92 3.68
C SER A 51 9.21 13.99 4.74
N GLU A 52 9.84 12.88 4.34
CA GLU A 52 10.40 11.85 5.21
C GLU A 52 11.92 11.94 5.32
N LYS A 53 12.54 12.88 4.60
CA LYS A 53 13.99 13.06 4.62
C LYS A 53 14.47 13.45 6.01
N GLY A 54 15.44 12.70 6.54
CA GLY A 54 15.99 12.91 7.87
C GLY A 54 15.18 12.30 9.02
N LYS A 55 13.97 11.79 8.75
CA LYS A 55 13.22 10.98 9.72
C LYS A 55 13.61 9.51 9.68
N ARG A 56 14.12 9.04 8.53
CA ARG A 56 14.44 7.63 8.26
C ARG A 56 15.87 7.46 7.79
N CYS A 57 16.42 6.26 8.00
CA CYS A 57 17.69 5.87 7.39
C CYS A 57 17.55 5.76 5.86
N ASP A 58 18.40 6.44 5.09
CA ASP A 58 18.39 6.45 3.62
C ASP A 58 18.79 5.11 2.96
N TRP A 59 19.27 4.14 3.76
CA TRP A 59 19.61 2.80 3.30
C TRP A 59 18.52 1.78 3.66
N CYS A 60 18.24 1.60 4.95
CA CYS A 60 17.35 0.54 5.44
C CYS A 60 15.97 1.04 5.88
N HIS A 61 15.66 2.34 5.77
CA HIS A 61 14.35 2.95 6.05
C HIS A 61 13.82 2.89 7.49
N ARG A 62 14.58 2.34 8.44
CA ARG A 62 14.24 2.40 9.87
C ARG A 62 13.97 3.84 10.28
N LEU A 63 12.80 4.06 10.89
CA LEU A 63 12.41 5.33 11.50
C LEU A 63 13.32 5.69 12.67
N GLN A 64 13.61 6.97 12.82
CA GLN A 64 14.35 7.50 13.95
C GLN A 64 13.56 7.33 15.24
N SER A 65 14.24 6.85 16.28
CA SER A 65 13.73 6.76 17.64
C SER A 65 14.88 6.91 18.65
N GLU A 66 14.60 6.82 19.94
CA GLU A 66 15.65 6.76 20.97
C GLU A 66 16.59 5.55 20.79
N SER A 67 16.04 4.40 20.35
CA SER A 67 16.81 3.19 20.07
C SER A 67 17.45 3.18 18.67
N VAL A 68 17.06 4.12 17.79
CA VAL A 68 17.54 4.23 16.41
C VAL A 68 18.02 5.66 16.12
N PRO A 69 19.18 6.05 16.65
CA PRO A 69 19.74 7.38 16.35
C PRO A 69 20.17 7.46 14.89
N LEU A 70 19.90 8.59 14.23
CA LEU A 70 20.36 8.86 12.87
C LEU A 70 21.58 9.78 12.86
N ARG A 71 22.56 9.45 12.01
CA ARG A 71 23.77 10.24 11.78
C ARG A 71 23.81 10.74 10.35
N ARG A 72 24.12 12.01 10.18
CA ARG A 72 24.29 12.61 8.85
C ARG A 72 25.59 12.20 8.20
N CYS A 73 25.54 12.04 6.88
CA CYS A 73 26.73 12.04 6.05
C CYS A 73 27.50 13.35 6.22
N SER A 74 28.76 13.30 6.62
CA SER A 74 29.61 14.49 6.79
C SER A 74 29.91 15.22 5.47
N GLY A 75 29.78 14.54 4.33
CA GLY A 75 30.03 15.11 3.01
C GLY A 75 28.91 16.03 2.51
N CYS A 76 27.66 15.55 2.54
CA CYS A 76 26.51 16.30 2.03
C CYS A 76 25.63 16.91 3.12
N ALA A 77 25.72 16.44 4.37
CA ALA A 77 24.84 16.79 5.47
C ALA A 77 23.34 16.52 5.24
N SER A 78 22.98 15.80 4.17
CA SER A 78 21.58 15.57 3.77
C SER A 78 21.15 14.12 3.78
N PHE A 79 22.07 13.16 3.68
CA PHE A 79 21.76 11.73 3.86
C PHE A 79 21.97 11.32 5.31
N TRP A 80 21.10 10.44 5.81
CA TRP A 80 21.02 10.01 7.21
C TRP A 80 21.07 8.50 7.33
N TYR A 81 21.85 8.00 8.30
CA TYR A 81 22.05 6.57 8.50
C TYR A 81 21.94 6.21 9.98
N CYS A 82 21.26 5.10 10.28
CA CYS A 82 21.19 4.61 11.66
C CYS A 82 22.55 4.08 12.16
N GLU A 83 23.37 3.56 11.24
CA GLU A 83 24.66 2.94 11.56
C GLU A 83 25.68 3.15 10.43
N THR A 84 26.98 3.03 10.77
CA THR A 84 28.08 3.08 9.79
C THR A 84 27.93 1.99 8.72
N THR A 85 27.35 0.84 9.06
CA THR A 85 27.07 -0.25 8.11
C THR A 85 26.12 0.21 7.00
N CYS A 86 25.02 0.89 7.35
CA CYS A 86 24.08 1.47 6.38
C CYS A 86 24.77 2.50 5.49
N GLN A 87 25.54 3.42 6.07
CA GLN A 87 26.30 4.42 5.31
C GLN A 87 27.26 3.76 4.31
N ASN A 88 28.00 2.75 4.73
CA ASN A 88 28.98 2.05 3.89
C ASN A 88 28.31 1.27 2.75
N ARG A 89 27.16 0.63 3.01
CA ARG A 89 26.39 -0.08 1.98
C ARG A 89 25.85 0.91 0.95
N ASP A 90 25.24 2.01 1.40
CA ASP A 90 24.70 3.04 0.50
C ASP A 90 25.80 3.74 -0.30
N TRP A 91 26.93 4.05 0.34
CA TRP A 91 28.10 4.65 -0.31
C TRP A 91 28.61 3.80 -1.49
N LYS A 92 28.70 2.49 -1.29
CA LYS A 92 29.12 1.54 -2.34
C LYS A 92 28.07 1.40 -3.44
N ALA A 93 26.79 1.38 -3.08
CA ALA A 93 25.70 1.15 -4.01
C ALA A 93 25.40 2.36 -4.91
N ARG A 94 25.32 3.57 -4.34
CA ARG A 94 24.81 4.76 -5.06
C ARG A 94 25.28 6.10 -4.50
N HIS A 95 25.34 6.26 -3.17
CA HIS A 95 25.48 7.58 -2.56
C HIS A 95 26.78 8.29 -2.94
N LYS A 96 27.89 7.55 -3.15
CA LYS A 96 29.19 8.16 -3.58
C LYS A 96 29.07 9.04 -4.82
N LYS A 97 28.20 8.67 -5.77
CA LYS A 97 28.03 9.35 -7.07
C LYS A 97 27.07 10.55 -7.00
N ILE A 98 26.31 10.64 -5.90
CA ILE A 98 25.21 11.57 -5.70
C ILE A 98 25.56 12.60 -4.63
N CYS A 99 26.36 12.21 -3.63
CA CYS A 99 26.63 12.96 -2.40
C CYS A 99 26.99 14.43 -2.65
N LYS A 100 27.92 14.72 -3.57
CA LYS A 100 28.37 16.10 -3.81
C LYS A 100 27.36 16.95 -4.58
N GLN A 101 26.43 16.31 -5.29
CA GLN A 101 25.47 16.96 -6.19
C GLN A 101 24.12 17.19 -5.50
N TYR A 102 23.76 16.35 -4.53
CA TYR A 102 22.43 16.29 -3.94
C TYR A 102 21.87 17.65 -3.53
N ASN A 103 22.61 18.43 -2.72
CA ASN A 103 22.10 19.71 -2.22
C ASN A 103 21.82 20.71 -3.33
N ALA A 104 22.73 20.81 -4.31
CA ALA A 104 22.53 21.70 -5.45
C ALA A 104 21.38 21.21 -6.35
N PHE A 105 21.21 19.89 -6.48
CA PHE A 105 20.15 19.29 -7.27
C PHE A 105 18.76 19.55 -6.66
N VAL A 106 18.57 19.27 -5.37
CA VAL A 106 17.26 19.41 -4.73
C VAL A 106 16.79 20.85 -4.60
N VAL A 107 17.70 21.84 -4.60
CA VAL A 107 17.32 23.28 -4.61
C VAL A 107 17.25 23.85 -6.03
N SER A 108 17.53 23.06 -7.06
CA SER A 108 17.48 23.53 -8.44
C SER A 108 16.05 23.84 -8.88
N THR A 109 15.89 24.80 -9.78
CA THR A 109 14.59 25.17 -10.35
C THR A 109 13.93 23.99 -11.07
N GLN A 110 14.73 23.17 -11.78
CA GLN A 110 14.25 21.99 -12.48
C GLN A 110 13.64 20.96 -11.53
N TYR A 111 14.29 20.67 -10.41
CA TYR A 111 13.78 19.72 -9.41
C TYR A 111 12.57 20.28 -8.66
N GLN A 112 12.61 21.57 -8.28
CA GLN A 112 11.52 22.20 -7.53
C GLN A 112 10.24 22.37 -8.38
N ALA A 113 10.34 22.36 -9.71
CA ALA A 113 9.20 22.38 -10.61
C ALA A 113 8.50 21.01 -10.75
N LEU A 114 9.12 19.93 -10.26
CA LEU A 114 8.56 18.57 -10.33
C LEU A 114 7.43 18.36 -9.32
N THR A 115 6.49 17.50 -9.67
CA THR A 115 5.52 16.98 -8.69
C THR A 115 6.25 16.19 -7.59
N ALA A 116 5.63 16.02 -6.42
CA ALA A 116 6.23 15.21 -5.36
C ALA A 116 6.56 13.77 -5.81
N HIS A 117 5.75 13.20 -6.71
CA HIS A 117 6.00 11.89 -7.31
C HIS A 117 7.24 11.91 -8.23
N ASP A 118 7.30 12.87 -9.15
CA ASP A 118 8.41 13.01 -10.10
C ASP A 118 9.74 13.33 -9.39
N GLN A 119 9.71 14.04 -8.25
CA GLN A 119 10.88 14.28 -7.40
C GLN A 119 11.51 12.99 -6.88
N VAL A 120 10.67 12.05 -6.41
CA VAL A 120 11.12 10.75 -5.90
C VAL A 120 11.65 9.89 -7.06
N ASP A 121 10.96 9.90 -8.19
CA ASP A 121 11.37 9.19 -9.40
C ASP A 121 12.71 9.70 -9.95
N ALA A 122 12.95 11.02 -9.92
CA ALA A 122 14.23 11.61 -10.31
C ALA A 122 15.40 11.05 -9.47
N LEU A 123 15.20 10.91 -8.16
CA LEU A 123 16.19 10.35 -7.25
C LEU A 123 16.34 8.83 -7.42
N LEU A 124 15.24 8.08 -7.56
CA LEU A 124 15.27 6.65 -7.85
C LEU A 124 16.00 6.33 -9.15
N LEU A 125 15.72 7.09 -10.21
CA LEU A 125 16.40 6.95 -11.50
C LEU A 125 17.89 7.24 -11.36
N SER A 126 18.24 8.32 -10.65
CA SER A 126 19.62 8.67 -10.33
C SER A 126 20.34 7.55 -9.55
N HIS A 127 19.64 6.83 -8.66
CA HIS A 127 20.18 5.67 -7.96
C HIS A 127 20.51 4.52 -8.92
N LEU A 128 19.61 4.20 -9.86
CA LEU A 128 19.81 3.11 -10.82
C LEU A 128 20.93 3.39 -11.82
N VAL A 129 21.08 4.64 -12.26
CA VAL A 129 22.12 5.04 -13.23
C VAL A 129 23.43 5.47 -12.57
N ALA A 130 23.55 5.38 -11.24
CA ALA A 130 24.79 5.69 -10.53
C ALA A 130 25.94 4.73 -10.91
N GLU A 131 25.61 3.50 -11.33
CA GLU A 131 26.56 2.49 -11.83
C GLU A 131 26.10 1.93 -13.19
N PRO A 132 26.27 2.68 -14.31
CA PRO A 132 25.79 2.27 -15.63
C PRO A 132 26.37 0.93 -16.10
N ALA A 133 27.59 0.60 -15.66
CA ALA A 133 28.26 -0.65 -16.00
C ALA A 133 27.49 -1.90 -15.51
N ALA A 134 26.69 -1.79 -14.45
CA ALA A 134 25.88 -2.89 -13.92
C ALA A 134 24.80 -3.38 -14.91
N TRP A 135 24.40 -2.52 -15.84
CA TRP A 135 23.36 -2.78 -16.84
C TRP A 135 23.89 -3.41 -18.13
N VAL A 136 25.21 -3.38 -18.34
CA VAL A 136 25.85 -3.95 -19.53
C VAL A 136 25.65 -5.48 -19.52
N HIS A 137 25.18 -6.03 -20.65
CA HIS A 137 24.85 -7.47 -20.88
C HIS A 137 23.55 -8.02 -20.28
N ARG A 138 22.74 -7.23 -19.57
CA ARG A 138 21.45 -7.69 -19.01
C ARG A 138 20.32 -7.82 -20.05
N GLN A 139 20.54 -7.30 -21.25
CA GLN A 139 19.61 -7.32 -22.39
C GLN A 139 19.30 -8.74 -22.94
N SER A 140 20.10 -9.75 -22.60
CA SER A 140 20.13 -11.03 -23.34
C SER A 140 19.78 -12.29 -22.53
N ARG A 141 19.42 -12.17 -21.26
CA ARG A 141 19.14 -13.32 -20.39
C ARG A 141 17.89 -13.05 -19.57
N GLN A 142 16.87 -13.91 -19.70
CA GLN A 142 15.80 -14.00 -18.70
C GLN A 142 16.36 -14.77 -17.50
N ASN A 143 16.85 -14.04 -16.50
CA ASN A 143 17.32 -14.62 -15.25
C ASN A 143 16.51 -14.04 -14.09
N PHE A 144 15.55 -14.81 -13.59
CA PHE A 144 14.70 -14.40 -12.47
C PHE A 144 15.46 -14.28 -11.14
N ASP A 145 16.68 -14.81 -11.03
CA ASP A 145 17.52 -14.66 -9.85
C ASP A 145 18.32 -13.34 -9.84
N ASP A 146 18.28 -12.55 -10.94
CA ASP A 146 18.99 -11.29 -11.08
C ASP A 146 18.01 -10.11 -11.23
N PRO A 147 17.87 -9.23 -10.22
CA PRO A 147 16.86 -8.17 -10.22
C PRO A 147 17.08 -7.15 -11.34
N LEU A 148 18.31 -6.95 -11.81
CA LEU A 148 18.59 -6.04 -12.93
C LEU A 148 18.10 -6.63 -14.26
N SER A 149 18.29 -7.94 -14.44
CA SER A 149 17.73 -8.69 -15.58
C SER A 149 16.21 -8.66 -15.57
N VAL A 150 15.59 -8.93 -14.41
CA VAL A 150 14.12 -8.87 -14.27
C VAL A 150 13.60 -7.46 -14.53
N PHE A 151 14.24 -6.42 -14.00
CA PHE A 151 13.84 -5.04 -14.26
C PHE A 151 13.90 -4.71 -15.75
N TRP A 152 14.96 -5.15 -16.43
CA TRP A 152 15.11 -4.93 -17.87
C TRP A 152 14.00 -5.62 -18.70
N ASP A 153 13.50 -6.75 -18.22
CA ASP A 153 12.42 -7.52 -18.86
C ASP A 153 11.01 -6.93 -18.60
N LEU A 154 10.87 -5.94 -17.69
CA LEU A 154 9.58 -5.29 -17.42
C LEU A 154 9.06 -4.52 -18.63
N LEU A 155 7.73 -4.47 -18.74
CA LEU A 155 7.03 -3.75 -19.80
C LEU A 155 7.32 -2.25 -19.71
N LYS A 156 7.63 -1.66 -20.86
CA LYS A 156 7.82 -0.22 -21.01
C LYS A 156 6.47 0.45 -21.27
N VAL A 157 6.12 1.44 -20.48
CA VAL A 157 5.02 2.38 -20.74
C VAL A 157 5.62 3.78 -20.56
N PRO A 158 6.29 4.33 -21.60
CA PRO A 158 6.85 5.67 -21.51
C PRO A 158 5.74 6.71 -21.38
N ARG A 159 6.03 7.82 -20.69
CA ARG A 159 5.08 8.92 -20.57
C ARG A 159 4.74 9.49 -21.94
N SER A 160 3.47 9.83 -22.14
CA SER A 160 2.97 10.40 -23.39
C SER A 160 3.59 11.75 -23.76
N ASP A 161 4.05 12.51 -22.77
CA ASP A 161 4.72 13.80 -22.95
C ASP A 161 6.23 13.68 -23.24
N GLY A 162 6.77 12.46 -23.25
CA GLY A 162 8.20 12.20 -23.45
C GLY A 162 9.09 12.70 -22.30
N PHE A 163 8.50 13.08 -21.15
CA PHE A 163 9.25 13.58 -20.02
C PHE A 163 10.17 12.50 -19.42
N VAL A 164 11.40 12.89 -19.11
CA VAL A 164 12.36 12.12 -18.31
C VAL A 164 12.93 13.03 -17.23
N PRO A 165 12.90 12.64 -15.95
CA PRO A 165 13.31 13.51 -14.87
C PRO A 165 14.83 13.78 -14.89
N PRO A 166 15.27 14.95 -14.38
CA PRO A 166 16.68 15.30 -14.33
C PRO A 166 17.46 14.37 -13.38
N LEU A 167 18.74 14.15 -13.68
CA LEU A 167 19.60 13.24 -12.91
C LEU A 167 20.47 13.97 -11.88
N CYS A 168 20.47 13.47 -10.65
CA CYS A 168 21.33 13.93 -9.56
C CYS A 168 22.75 13.35 -9.66
N LEU A 169 23.44 13.60 -10.78
CA LEU A 169 24.80 13.13 -11.07
C LEU A 169 25.73 14.27 -11.49
N SER A 170 27.04 14.08 -11.39
CA SER A 170 28.01 15.07 -11.87
C SER A 170 27.89 15.27 -13.38
N LYS A 171 28.21 16.47 -13.89
CA LYS A 171 28.21 16.76 -15.33
C LYS A 171 29.04 15.74 -16.14
N SER A 172 30.17 15.30 -15.59
CA SER A 172 31.03 14.28 -16.21
C SER A 172 30.42 12.87 -16.25
N ALA A 173 29.48 12.55 -15.37
CA ALA A 173 28.80 11.26 -15.33
C ALA A 173 27.54 11.22 -16.23
N GLN A 174 26.99 12.39 -16.56
CA GLN A 174 25.86 12.55 -17.47
C GLN A 174 26.29 12.52 -18.94
N THR A 175 26.90 11.42 -19.34
CA THR A 175 27.26 11.16 -20.75
C THR A 175 26.02 10.85 -21.58
N GLU A 176 26.12 10.92 -22.91
CA GLU A 176 25.04 10.50 -23.83
C GLU A 176 24.57 9.07 -23.55
N ALA A 177 25.51 8.14 -23.27
CA ALA A 177 25.18 6.76 -22.92
C ALA A 177 24.39 6.67 -21.60
N THR A 178 24.73 7.50 -20.61
CA THR A 178 24.01 7.55 -19.33
C THR A 178 22.60 8.10 -19.50
N GLN A 179 22.42 9.13 -20.33
CA GLN A 179 21.11 9.73 -20.61
C GLN A 179 20.21 8.72 -21.35
N LYS A 180 20.74 8.06 -22.38
CA LYS A 180 20.02 7.00 -23.09
C LYS A 180 19.64 5.83 -22.18
N LEU A 181 20.53 5.44 -21.27
CA LEU A 181 20.21 4.44 -20.25
C LEU A 181 19.09 4.93 -19.32
N ALA A 182 19.12 6.19 -18.88
CA ALA A 182 18.10 6.76 -18.02
C ALA A 182 16.72 6.77 -18.70
N GLU A 183 16.63 7.16 -19.97
CA GLU A 183 15.40 7.10 -20.78
C GLU A 183 14.86 5.66 -20.84
N GLU A 184 15.72 4.69 -21.14
CA GLU A 184 15.35 3.28 -21.21
C GLU A 184 14.84 2.73 -19.88
N LEU A 185 15.49 3.07 -18.76
CA LEU A 185 15.05 2.61 -17.44
C LEU A 185 13.77 3.32 -16.99
N TYR A 186 13.67 4.63 -17.22
CA TYR A 186 12.54 5.45 -16.78
C TYR A 186 11.24 5.08 -17.49
N ALA A 187 11.31 4.59 -18.74
CA ALA A 187 10.16 4.06 -19.46
C ALA A 187 9.46 2.88 -18.76
N ARG A 188 10.02 2.34 -17.66
CA ARG A 188 9.43 1.27 -16.85
C ARG A 188 8.98 1.74 -15.46
N PHE A 189 9.14 3.01 -15.09
CA PHE A 189 8.88 3.46 -13.72
C PHE A 189 7.38 3.53 -13.42
N GLY A 190 6.63 4.22 -14.28
CA GLY A 190 5.22 4.57 -14.03
C GLY A 190 4.29 3.38 -13.80
N ASN A 191 4.64 2.21 -14.34
CA ASN A 191 3.83 0.99 -14.31
C ASN A 191 4.44 -0.15 -13.47
N ASN A 192 5.59 0.07 -12.81
CA ASN A 192 6.26 -1.00 -12.05
C ASN A 192 6.76 -0.59 -10.65
N ASN A 193 6.83 0.71 -10.34
CA ASN A 193 7.24 1.17 -9.02
C ASN A 193 6.11 1.02 -7.99
N PHE A 194 6.49 0.79 -6.73
CA PHE A 194 5.55 0.64 -5.62
C PHE A 194 5.72 1.76 -4.60
N VAL A 195 4.62 2.17 -4.00
CA VAL A 195 4.63 3.05 -2.81
C VAL A 195 4.98 2.20 -1.59
N LEU A 196 6.03 2.60 -0.88
CA LEU A 196 6.42 2.05 0.41
C LEU A 196 5.57 2.68 1.51
N HIS A 197 5.05 1.83 2.41
CA HIS A 197 4.32 2.28 3.59
C HIS A 197 4.77 1.56 4.86
N SER A 198 4.49 2.19 5.98
CA SER A 198 4.63 1.65 7.33
C SER A 198 3.30 1.83 8.03
N HIS A 199 2.66 0.73 8.42
CA HIS A 199 1.30 0.72 8.99
C HIS A 199 0.31 1.49 8.09
N LEU A 200 0.35 1.17 6.79
CA LEU A 200 -0.38 1.84 5.70
C LEU A 200 -0.12 3.35 5.50
N ASN A 201 0.83 3.95 6.21
CA ASN A 201 1.26 5.33 5.99
C ASN A 201 2.43 5.38 5.00
N SER A 202 2.23 6.05 3.87
CA SER A 202 3.23 6.15 2.79
C SER A 202 4.44 6.96 3.23
N TYR A 203 5.65 6.45 2.95
CA TYR A 203 6.89 7.15 3.32
C TYR A 203 7.96 7.16 2.21
N GLY A 204 7.76 6.45 1.10
CA GLY A 204 8.71 6.41 -0.01
C GLY A 204 8.21 5.62 -1.21
N HIS A 205 9.03 5.49 -2.23
CA HIS A 205 8.82 4.58 -3.36
C HIS A 205 9.94 3.53 -3.43
N GLY A 206 9.63 2.37 -3.99
CA GLY A 206 10.55 1.26 -4.16
C GLY A 206 10.35 0.54 -5.49
N ILE A 207 11.44 -0.05 -5.97
CA ILE A 207 11.47 -0.85 -7.20
C ILE A 207 11.62 -2.31 -6.81
N PHE A 208 10.61 -3.13 -7.11
CA PHE A 208 10.56 -4.55 -6.77
C PHE A 208 10.36 -5.39 -8.05
N PRO A 209 11.41 -5.57 -8.87
CA PRO A 209 11.25 -6.07 -10.22
C PRO A 209 10.53 -7.42 -10.30
N LEU A 210 10.83 -8.34 -9.38
CA LEU A 210 10.18 -9.64 -9.37
C LEU A 210 8.69 -9.53 -9.04
N ALA A 211 8.29 -8.67 -8.10
CA ALA A 211 6.88 -8.49 -7.78
C ALA A 211 6.12 -7.88 -8.97
N SER A 212 6.67 -6.84 -9.60
CA SER A 212 6.09 -6.21 -10.81
C SER A 212 5.97 -7.21 -11.97
N ARG A 213 6.93 -8.14 -12.09
CA ARG A 213 6.95 -9.14 -13.16
C ARG A 213 5.97 -10.30 -12.96
N LEU A 214 5.62 -10.62 -11.71
CA LEU A 214 4.84 -11.81 -11.35
C LEU A 214 3.34 -11.53 -11.19
N PHE A 215 2.97 -10.50 -10.42
CA PHE A 215 1.61 -10.38 -9.91
C PHE A 215 0.77 -9.43 -10.77
N ASN A 216 -0.25 -9.98 -11.42
CA ASN A 216 -1.24 -9.20 -12.15
C ASN A 216 -2.20 -8.47 -11.20
N HIS A 217 -2.94 -7.52 -11.77
CA HIS A 217 -3.95 -6.75 -11.05
C HIS A 217 -5.28 -7.48 -10.89
N SER A 218 -5.90 -7.32 -9.72
CA SER A 218 -7.35 -7.45 -9.55
C SER A 218 -7.83 -6.38 -8.57
N CYS A 219 -9.03 -5.80 -8.78
CA CYS A 219 -9.69 -4.97 -7.77
C CYS A 219 -10.34 -5.84 -6.66
N VAL A 220 -10.35 -7.16 -6.83
CA VAL A 220 -10.72 -8.15 -5.81
C VAL A 220 -9.52 -9.07 -5.60
N PRO A 221 -8.41 -8.56 -5.06
CA PRO A 221 -7.17 -9.32 -4.98
C PRO A 221 -7.30 -10.49 -3.98
N ASN A 222 -6.47 -11.50 -4.15
CA ASN A 222 -6.26 -12.57 -3.16
C ASN A 222 -4.90 -12.44 -2.46
N GLY A 223 -4.04 -11.53 -2.91
CA GLY A 223 -2.79 -11.15 -2.23
C GLY A 223 -2.75 -9.69 -1.79
N ALA A 224 -1.97 -9.42 -0.74
CA ALA A 224 -1.63 -8.07 -0.31
C ALA A 224 -0.13 -7.91 -0.08
N CYS A 225 0.40 -6.73 -0.39
CA CYS A 225 1.79 -6.37 -0.17
C CYS A 225 1.96 -5.74 1.22
N LYS A 226 3.07 -6.03 1.87
CA LYS A 226 3.54 -5.37 3.09
C LYS A 226 5.06 -5.20 3.06
N TYR A 227 5.60 -4.33 3.89
CA TYR A 227 7.03 -4.02 3.86
C TYR A 227 7.75 -4.40 5.15
N ILE A 228 8.80 -5.20 5.02
CA ILE A 228 9.64 -5.64 6.12
C ILE A 228 10.90 -4.77 6.15
N ILE A 229 11.04 -4.03 7.24
CA ILE A 229 12.16 -3.13 7.51
C ILE A 229 13.08 -3.81 8.53
N ARG A 230 14.33 -4.09 8.16
CA ARG A 230 15.32 -4.72 9.03
C ARG A 230 16.60 -3.89 9.13
N PRO A 231 17.31 -3.90 10.27
CA PRO A 231 18.57 -3.19 10.41
C PRO A 231 19.56 -3.58 9.31
N THR A 232 20.15 -2.57 8.66
CA THR A 232 21.19 -2.72 7.63
C THR A 232 20.75 -3.38 6.32
N GLU A 233 19.60 -4.04 6.25
CA GLU A 233 19.10 -4.75 5.06
C GLU A 233 18.28 -3.81 4.16
N PRO A 234 18.21 -4.11 2.84
CA PRO A 234 17.24 -3.44 1.98
C PRO A 234 15.81 -3.75 2.42
N VAL A 235 14.89 -2.82 2.18
CA VAL A 235 13.46 -3.05 2.40
C VAL A 235 13.02 -4.25 1.57
N THR A 236 12.26 -5.16 2.18
CA THR A 236 11.73 -6.35 1.51
C THR A 236 10.22 -6.26 1.45
N MET A 237 9.67 -6.38 0.24
CA MET A 237 8.24 -6.59 0.05
C MET A 237 7.91 -8.03 0.40
N GLU A 238 6.90 -8.24 1.22
CA GLU A 238 6.29 -9.54 1.45
C GLU A 238 4.88 -9.52 0.86
N VAL A 239 4.56 -10.52 0.04
CA VAL A 239 3.19 -10.73 -0.47
C VAL A 239 2.56 -11.84 0.34
N ILE A 240 1.41 -11.58 0.96
CA ILE A 240 0.68 -12.53 1.78
C ILE A 240 -0.68 -12.85 1.17
N ALA A 241 -1.21 -14.05 1.45
CA ALA A 241 -2.54 -14.45 1.03
C ALA A 241 -3.61 -13.82 1.95
N LEU A 242 -4.61 -13.16 1.39
CA LEU A 242 -5.71 -12.53 2.14
C LEU A 242 -6.77 -13.56 2.61
N TYR A 243 -6.93 -14.62 1.84
CA TYR A 243 -7.79 -15.76 2.14
C TYR A 243 -7.16 -17.01 1.49
N GLU A 244 -7.79 -18.17 1.65
CA GLU A 244 -7.29 -19.39 1.02
C GLU A 244 -7.19 -19.24 -0.51
N ILE A 245 -6.04 -19.60 -1.09
CA ILE A 245 -5.80 -19.62 -2.53
C ILE A 245 -5.59 -21.07 -2.95
N ALA A 246 -6.36 -21.54 -3.94
CA ALA A 246 -6.24 -22.91 -4.43
C ALA A 246 -4.97 -23.12 -5.26
N GLU A 247 -4.45 -24.35 -5.32
CA GLU A 247 -3.36 -24.67 -6.24
C GLU A 247 -3.78 -24.36 -7.69
N GLY A 248 -2.92 -23.68 -8.44
CA GLY A 248 -3.19 -23.28 -9.82
C GLY A 248 -4.02 -22.00 -9.96
N GLU A 249 -4.62 -21.49 -8.89
CA GLU A 249 -5.31 -20.19 -8.90
C GLU A 249 -4.30 -19.05 -9.12
N GLU A 250 -4.69 -18.05 -9.91
CA GLU A 250 -3.87 -16.87 -10.14
C GLU A 250 -3.79 -15.99 -8.89
N ILE A 251 -2.58 -15.60 -8.54
CA ILE A 251 -2.31 -14.68 -7.44
C ILE A 251 -2.28 -13.26 -7.99
N THR A 252 -3.12 -12.39 -7.44
CA THR A 252 -3.27 -11.00 -7.87
C THR A 252 -3.12 -10.04 -6.70
N ILE A 253 -2.59 -8.85 -6.99
CA ILE A 253 -2.46 -7.73 -6.05
C ILE A 253 -3.18 -6.49 -6.59
N PRO A 254 -3.61 -5.54 -5.74
CA PRO A 254 -4.17 -4.29 -6.23
C PRO A 254 -3.04 -3.35 -6.72
N TYR A 255 -3.17 -2.77 -7.90
CA TYR A 255 -2.24 -1.75 -8.44
C TYR A 255 -2.65 -0.33 -8.02
N LEU A 256 -3.89 -0.20 -7.58
CA LEU A 256 -4.56 0.98 -7.11
C LEU A 256 -5.57 0.56 -6.05
N ASP A 257 -6.06 1.52 -5.27
CA ASP A 257 -7.05 1.22 -4.23
C ASP A 257 -8.39 0.73 -4.84
N PRO A 258 -8.86 -0.49 -4.51
CA PRO A 258 -10.18 -0.99 -4.90
C PRO A 258 -11.36 -0.07 -4.57
N ALA A 259 -11.25 0.78 -3.55
CA ALA A 259 -12.29 1.71 -3.10
C ALA A 259 -12.41 2.98 -3.95
N LEU A 260 -11.49 3.22 -4.88
CA LEU A 260 -11.64 4.27 -5.87
C LEU A 260 -12.88 4.03 -6.77
N PRO A 261 -13.54 5.08 -7.28
CA PRO A 261 -14.66 4.93 -8.21
C PRO A 261 -14.27 4.15 -9.47
N TYR A 262 -15.23 3.42 -10.07
CA TYR A 262 -14.97 2.56 -11.23
C TYR A 262 -14.28 3.31 -12.38
N ARG A 263 -14.78 4.50 -12.73
CA ARG A 263 -14.20 5.34 -13.79
C ARG A 263 -12.76 5.73 -13.50
N THR A 264 -12.47 6.18 -12.28
CA THR A 264 -11.12 6.50 -11.83
C THR A 264 -10.18 5.30 -11.93
N ARG A 265 -10.64 4.11 -11.54
CA ARG A 265 -9.84 2.87 -11.69
C ARG A 265 -9.61 2.50 -13.15
N GLU A 266 -10.65 2.55 -14.00
CA GLU A 266 -10.54 2.23 -15.43
C GLU A 266 -9.58 3.19 -16.15
N GLU A 267 -9.69 4.50 -15.89
CA GLU A 267 -8.81 5.51 -16.47
C GLU A 267 -7.35 5.34 -16.03
N ALA A 268 -7.11 5.14 -14.72
CA ALA A 268 -5.77 4.93 -14.20
C ALA A 268 -5.10 3.66 -14.75
N LEU A 269 -5.85 2.56 -14.88
CA LEU A 269 -5.33 1.31 -15.44
C LEU A 269 -5.03 1.42 -16.93
N ARG A 270 -5.87 2.14 -17.69
CA ARG A 270 -5.62 2.38 -19.12
C ARG A 270 -4.43 3.31 -19.34
N ALA A 271 -4.34 4.39 -18.57
CA ALA A 271 -3.29 5.40 -18.72
C ALA A 271 -1.91 4.88 -18.26
N ASN A 272 -1.86 4.16 -17.15
CA ASN A 272 -0.58 3.76 -16.53
C ASN A 272 -0.16 2.33 -16.88
N TYR A 273 -1.09 1.44 -17.22
CA TYR A 273 -0.78 0.01 -17.42
C TYR A 273 -1.27 -0.54 -18.77
N GLU A 274 -1.88 0.30 -19.62
CA GLU A 274 -2.34 -0.04 -20.97
C GLU A 274 -3.32 -1.23 -21.07
N PHE A 275 -4.10 -1.49 -20.01
CA PHE A 275 -5.12 -2.54 -20.02
C PHE A 275 -6.45 -2.09 -19.41
N ARG A 276 -7.49 -2.89 -19.65
CA ARG A 276 -8.80 -2.74 -19.01
C ARG A 276 -9.02 -3.91 -18.05
N CYS A 277 -9.39 -3.62 -16.81
CA CYS A 277 -9.67 -4.66 -15.83
C CYS A 277 -11.07 -5.26 -16.01
N ASP A 278 -11.13 -6.59 -16.05
CA ASP A 278 -12.36 -7.38 -16.16
C ASP A 278 -12.62 -8.24 -14.91
N CYS A 279 -11.98 -7.91 -13.79
CA CYS A 279 -12.25 -8.59 -12.51
C CYS A 279 -13.72 -8.44 -12.07
N ARG A 280 -14.15 -9.27 -11.13
CA ARG A 280 -15.54 -9.32 -10.61
C ARG A 280 -16.10 -7.95 -10.22
N LEU A 281 -15.33 -7.13 -9.50
CA LEU A 281 -15.77 -5.79 -9.08
C LEU A 281 -15.95 -4.85 -10.28
N CYS A 282 -14.99 -4.83 -11.22
CA CYS A 282 -15.11 -4.01 -12.43
C CYS A 282 -16.25 -4.48 -13.34
N ALA A 283 -16.44 -5.79 -13.48
CA ALA A 283 -17.52 -6.37 -14.26
C ALA A 283 -18.91 -6.04 -13.67
N PHE A 284 -19.03 -6.04 -12.34
CA PHE A 284 -20.24 -5.62 -11.63
C PHE A 284 -20.48 -4.12 -11.79
N GLN A 285 -19.52 -3.27 -11.41
CA GLN A 285 -19.71 -1.81 -11.39
C GLN A 285 -19.99 -1.25 -12.79
N ARG A 286 -19.37 -1.81 -13.82
CA ARG A 286 -19.65 -1.45 -15.21
C ARG A 286 -21.11 -1.62 -15.63
N LYS A 287 -21.86 -2.54 -15.01
CA LYS A 287 -23.29 -2.75 -15.32
C LYS A 287 -24.21 -1.70 -14.67
N ILE A 288 -23.73 -1.02 -13.62
CA ILE A 288 -24.50 -0.05 -12.84
C ILE A 288 -24.07 1.40 -13.10
N GLU A 289 -23.15 1.60 -14.05
CA GLU A 289 -22.67 2.91 -14.48
C GLU A 289 -23.63 3.58 -15.48
N PRO A 290 -23.91 4.89 -15.36
CA PRO A 290 -23.41 5.81 -14.32
C PRO A 290 -24.13 5.61 -12.98
N VAL A 291 -23.38 5.66 -11.88
CA VAL A 291 -23.94 5.58 -10.53
C VAL A 291 -24.56 6.91 -10.16
N HIS A 292 -25.78 6.91 -9.60
CA HIS A 292 -26.44 8.13 -9.13
C HIS A 292 -25.79 8.69 -7.85
N ALA A 293 -25.82 10.02 -7.71
CA ALA A 293 -25.34 10.66 -6.49
C ALA A 293 -26.15 10.21 -5.27
N PRO A 294 -25.51 10.00 -4.11
CA PRO A 294 -26.21 9.65 -2.88
C PRO A 294 -27.08 10.84 -2.40
N PRO A 295 -28.13 10.58 -1.60
CA PRO A 295 -28.86 11.66 -0.94
C PRO A 295 -27.93 12.54 -0.12
N SER A 296 -28.28 13.82 0.04
CA SER A 296 -27.45 14.78 0.76
C SER A 296 -27.23 14.38 2.22
N ARG A 297 -26.05 14.68 2.76
CA ARG A 297 -25.73 14.45 4.19
C ARG A 297 -26.76 15.11 5.10
N GLY A 298 -27.15 14.41 6.16
CA GLY A 298 -28.14 14.86 7.14
C GLY A 298 -29.60 14.62 6.75
N THR A 299 -29.86 14.17 5.52
CA THR A 299 -31.22 13.81 5.09
C THR A 299 -31.69 12.47 5.70
N PRO A 300 -32.99 12.30 5.99
CA PRO A 300 -33.54 11.01 6.44
C PRO A 300 -33.24 9.87 5.46
N GLU A 301 -33.28 10.16 4.16
CA GLU A 301 -33.05 9.19 3.09
C GLU A 301 -31.62 8.63 3.14
N LEU A 302 -30.61 9.47 3.36
CA LEU A 302 -29.23 8.99 3.52
C LEU A 302 -29.09 8.15 4.79
N LYS A 303 -29.69 8.58 5.91
CA LYS A 303 -29.62 7.84 7.18
C LYS A 303 -30.22 6.44 7.04
N GLU A 304 -31.35 6.32 6.34
CA GLU A 304 -31.98 5.03 6.07
C GLU A 304 -31.12 4.14 5.15
N ALA A 305 -30.53 4.71 4.10
CA ALA A 305 -29.61 3.98 3.22
C ALA A 305 -28.36 3.49 3.98
N GLU A 306 -27.78 4.31 4.86
CA GLU A 306 -26.61 3.93 5.67
C GLU A 306 -26.95 2.89 6.74
N ALA A 307 -28.13 2.97 7.36
CA ALA A 307 -28.64 1.93 8.24
C ALA A 307 -28.83 0.60 7.49
N THR A 308 -29.37 0.65 6.27
CA THR A 308 -29.55 -0.51 5.39
C THR A 308 -28.20 -1.10 4.98
N LEU A 309 -27.21 -0.27 4.64
CA LEU A 309 -25.84 -0.70 4.34
C LEU A 309 -25.19 -1.42 5.52
N ARG A 310 -25.30 -0.87 6.73
CA ARG A 310 -24.79 -1.50 7.96
C ARG A 310 -25.45 -2.86 8.19
N SER A 311 -26.78 -2.93 8.11
CA SER A 311 -27.55 -4.17 8.27
C SER A 311 -27.18 -5.24 7.23
N PHE A 312 -27.04 -4.84 5.96
CA PHE A 312 -26.67 -5.74 4.86
C PHE A 312 -25.25 -6.33 5.02
N SER A 313 -24.29 -5.50 5.41
CA SER A 313 -22.87 -5.87 5.38
C SER A 313 -22.34 -6.43 6.70
N LEU A 314 -22.80 -5.90 7.82
CA LEU A 314 -22.32 -6.23 9.16
C LEU A 314 -23.35 -7.06 9.95
N GLY A 315 -24.59 -7.21 9.45
CA GLY A 315 -25.67 -7.84 10.19
C GLY A 315 -26.23 -6.93 11.30
N ASP A 316 -26.85 -7.55 12.31
CA ASP A 316 -27.38 -6.82 13.46
C ASP A 316 -26.23 -6.39 14.38
N ILE A 317 -25.81 -5.14 14.20
CA ILE A 317 -24.76 -4.49 14.99
C ILE A 317 -25.08 -4.43 16.49
N SER A 318 -26.34 -4.57 16.90
CA SER A 318 -26.74 -4.63 18.32
C SER A 318 -26.46 -6.00 18.97
N GLN A 319 -26.23 -7.03 18.16
CA GLN A 319 -26.00 -8.40 18.63
C GLN A 319 -24.59 -8.89 18.32
N GLU A 320 -24.29 -9.16 17.05
CA GLU A 320 -23.04 -9.76 16.61
C GLU A 320 -22.73 -9.31 15.17
N VAL A 321 -21.57 -8.69 14.99
CA VAL A 321 -21.08 -8.26 13.69
C VAL A 321 -20.67 -9.47 12.87
N ARG A 322 -21.32 -9.68 11.73
CA ARG A 322 -20.98 -10.72 10.77
C ARG A 322 -19.91 -10.21 9.83
N ILE A 323 -18.82 -10.96 9.75
CA ILE A 323 -17.69 -10.64 8.88
C ILE A 323 -17.73 -11.58 7.67
N PRO A 324 -17.73 -11.06 6.44
CA PRO A 324 -17.61 -11.90 5.26
C PRO A 324 -16.30 -12.68 5.26
N THR A 325 -16.41 -13.99 5.09
CA THR A 325 -15.26 -14.91 4.96
C THR A 325 -14.86 -15.15 3.51
N ALA A 326 -15.64 -14.63 2.56
CA ALA A 326 -15.41 -14.75 1.13
C ALA A 326 -15.58 -13.40 0.42
N PRO A 327 -14.81 -13.12 -0.64
CA PRO A 327 -14.93 -11.89 -1.41
C PRO A 327 -16.21 -11.86 -2.27
N GLY A 328 -16.64 -10.65 -2.62
CA GLY A 328 -17.75 -10.46 -3.56
C GLY A 328 -19.08 -10.07 -2.93
N LEU A 329 -19.09 -9.53 -1.71
CA LEU A 329 -20.32 -9.05 -1.07
C LEU A 329 -21.05 -8.01 -1.95
N PHE A 330 -20.31 -7.17 -2.68
CA PHE A 330 -20.83 -6.22 -3.66
C PHE A 330 -21.73 -6.85 -4.75
N GLU A 331 -21.54 -8.12 -5.11
CA GLU A 331 -22.34 -8.77 -6.16
C GLU A 331 -23.80 -9.01 -5.74
N ARG A 332 -24.08 -8.97 -4.43
CA ARG A 332 -25.42 -9.12 -3.84
C ARG A 332 -25.95 -7.81 -3.27
N LEU A 333 -25.27 -6.69 -3.53
CA LEU A 333 -25.66 -5.39 -3.01
C LEU A 333 -27.03 -5.00 -3.61
N PRO A 334 -28.03 -4.63 -2.78
CA PRO A 334 -29.30 -4.10 -3.27
C PRO A 334 -29.13 -2.85 -4.13
N GLU A 335 -30.01 -2.64 -5.11
CA GLU A 335 -29.91 -1.53 -6.07
C GLU A 335 -29.99 -0.17 -5.40
N GLU A 336 -30.79 -0.05 -4.33
CA GLU A 336 -30.91 1.16 -3.53
C GLU A 336 -29.60 1.58 -2.84
N LEU A 337 -28.63 0.67 -2.71
CA LEU A 337 -27.32 0.93 -2.13
C LEU A 337 -26.23 1.19 -3.18
N TYR A 338 -26.52 1.12 -4.49
CA TYR A 338 -25.54 1.46 -5.53
C TYR A 338 -24.92 2.86 -5.40
N PRO A 339 -25.62 3.90 -4.90
CA PRO A 339 -25.03 5.23 -4.71
C PRO A 339 -23.78 5.28 -3.82
N ILE A 340 -23.48 4.23 -3.02
CA ILE A 340 -22.24 4.18 -2.24
C ILE A 340 -20.98 4.16 -3.12
N PHE A 341 -21.10 3.76 -4.39
CA PHE A 341 -20.00 3.75 -5.36
C PHE A 341 -19.79 5.09 -6.08
N HIS A 342 -20.63 6.08 -5.82
CA HIS A 342 -20.47 7.42 -6.37
C HIS A 342 -19.20 8.09 -5.83
N GLU A 343 -18.52 8.87 -6.67
CA GLU A 343 -17.23 9.49 -6.36
C GLU A 343 -17.23 10.41 -5.12
N SER A 344 -18.38 10.97 -4.77
CA SER A 344 -18.54 11.84 -3.60
C SER A 344 -18.78 11.10 -2.29
N TYR A 345 -19.20 9.83 -2.33
CA TYR A 345 -19.70 9.13 -1.13
C TYR A 345 -18.57 8.84 -0.13
N LEU A 346 -17.56 8.08 -0.56
CA LEU A 346 -16.45 7.68 0.30
C LEU A 346 -15.67 8.89 0.86
N PRO A 347 -15.25 9.89 0.06
CA PRO A 347 -14.56 11.06 0.60
C PRO A 347 -15.39 11.85 1.62
N SER A 348 -16.71 11.95 1.41
CA SER A 348 -17.61 12.59 2.37
C SER A 348 -17.69 11.78 3.68
N LEU A 349 -17.86 10.47 3.58
CA LEU A 349 -17.99 9.58 4.74
C LEU A 349 -16.70 9.52 5.57
N SER A 350 -15.55 9.32 4.93
CA SER A 350 -14.26 9.24 5.59
C SER A 350 -13.84 10.57 6.22
N GLY A 351 -14.11 11.69 5.53
CA GLY A 351 -13.87 13.03 6.07
C GLY A 351 -14.71 13.32 7.33
N GLN A 352 -15.99 12.90 7.34
CA GLN A 352 -16.86 13.05 8.51
C GLN A 352 -16.35 12.21 9.68
N PHE A 353 -16.00 10.94 9.45
CA PHE A 353 -15.47 10.07 10.50
C PHE A 353 -14.17 10.64 11.07
N SER A 354 -13.21 11.00 10.20
CA SER A 354 -11.94 11.57 10.61
C SER A 354 -12.11 12.86 11.40
N LYS A 355 -13.10 13.70 11.09
CA LYS A 355 -13.36 14.92 11.87
C LYS A 355 -13.95 14.57 13.24
N ALA A 356 -14.99 13.75 13.26
CA ALA A 356 -15.72 13.40 14.48
C ALA A 356 -14.88 12.59 15.48
N SER A 357 -14.02 11.68 15.00
CA SER A 357 -13.16 10.87 15.87
C SER A 357 -12.05 11.67 16.57
N HIS A 358 -11.63 12.81 15.99
CA HIS A 358 -10.62 13.69 16.60
C HIS A 358 -11.24 14.82 17.44
N GLU A 359 -12.38 15.38 17.02
CA GLU A 359 -12.96 16.58 17.67
C GLU A 359 -13.91 16.27 18.83
N GLY A 360 -14.31 15.00 19.03
CA GLY A 360 -15.05 14.57 20.21
C GLY A 360 -16.58 14.38 20.14
N PRO A 361 -17.33 14.60 19.02
CA PRO A 361 -18.69 14.08 18.92
C PRO A 361 -18.64 12.56 18.65
N TYR A 362 -18.21 11.80 19.65
CA TYR A 362 -17.87 10.38 19.49
C TYR A 362 -19.08 9.50 19.14
N ALA A 363 -20.30 9.86 19.54
CA ALA A 363 -21.51 9.16 19.12
C ALA A 363 -21.69 9.21 17.59
N ASP A 364 -21.54 10.40 17.00
CA ASP A 364 -21.58 10.58 15.53
C ASP A 364 -20.40 9.87 14.86
N ALA A 365 -19.22 9.88 15.51
CA ALA A 365 -18.04 9.18 15.02
C ALA A 365 -18.26 7.66 14.98
N VAL A 366 -18.92 7.07 15.98
CA VAL A 366 -19.24 5.64 16.02
C VAL A 366 -20.20 5.27 14.90
N GLU A 367 -21.29 6.03 14.70
CA GLU A 367 -22.25 5.74 13.62
C GLU A 367 -21.59 5.86 12.23
N THR A 368 -20.83 6.94 12.01
CA THR A 368 -20.11 7.17 10.76
C THR A 368 -19.03 6.10 10.54
N GLY A 369 -18.32 5.72 11.60
CA GLY A 369 -17.28 4.69 11.58
C GLY A 369 -17.84 3.30 11.27
N LEU A 370 -18.99 2.92 11.84
CA LEU A 370 -19.68 1.68 11.48
C LEU A 370 -20.11 1.66 10.02
N THR A 371 -20.58 2.78 9.51
CA THR A 371 -20.96 2.94 8.09
C THR A 371 -19.75 2.83 7.16
N LEU A 372 -18.62 3.40 7.56
CA LEU A 372 -17.37 3.29 6.80
C LEU A 372 -16.81 1.87 6.82
N LEU A 373 -16.93 1.16 7.95
CA LEU A 373 -16.57 -0.26 8.04
C LEU A 373 -17.45 -1.11 7.12
N ALA A 374 -18.76 -0.87 7.13
CA ALA A 374 -19.73 -1.51 6.25
C ALA A 374 -19.37 -1.32 4.77
N PHE A 375 -19.03 -0.09 4.36
CA PHE A 375 -18.53 0.19 3.01
C PHE A 375 -17.26 -0.61 2.69
N TYR A 376 -16.25 -0.60 3.57
CA TYR A 376 -15.00 -1.34 3.35
C TYR A 376 -15.21 -2.84 3.21
N VAL A 377 -16.12 -3.42 4.00
CA VAL A 377 -16.47 -4.84 3.94
C VAL A 377 -17.22 -5.21 2.65
N VAL A 378 -17.95 -4.28 2.04
CA VAL A 378 -18.58 -4.47 0.73
C VAL A 378 -17.54 -4.48 -0.40
N VAL A 379 -16.57 -3.57 -0.35
CA VAL A 379 -15.63 -3.34 -1.44
C VAL A 379 -14.41 -4.24 -1.39
N TYR A 380 -13.75 -4.31 -0.24
CA TYR A 380 -12.50 -5.02 -0.10
C TYR A 380 -12.73 -6.53 0.11
N PRO A 381 -11.79 -7.38 -0.33
CA PRO A 381 -11.79 -8.79 0.05
C PRO A 381 -11.61 -8.96 1.58
N PRO A 382 -11.98 -10.15 2.12
CA PRO A 382 -11.69 -10.50 3.51
C PRO A 382 -10.22 -10.29 3.85
N ASN A 383 -9.95 -9.89 5.10
CA ASN A 383 -8.62 -9.61 5.64
C ASN A 383 -7.80 -8.53 4.93
N TYR A 384 -8.41 -7.72 4.05
CA TYR A 384 -7.71 -6.57 3.48
C TYR A 384 -7.31 -5.59 4.61
N PRO A 385 -6.06 -5.12 4.68
CA PRO A 385 -5.52 -4.45 5.87
C PRO A 385 -6.26 -3.15 6.23
N GLN A 386 -6.84 -2.45 5.24
CA GLN A 386 -7.64 -1.24 5.50
C GLN A 386 -8.88 -1.52 6.35
N ILE A 387 -9.49 -2.72 6.23
CA ILE A 387 -10.61 -3.13 7.08
C ILE A 387 -10.16 -3.17 8.54
N GLY A 388 -9.03 -3.83 8.80
CA GLY A 388 -8.49 -4.01 10.15
C GLY A 388 -8.02 -2.70 10.78
N MET A 389 -7.35 -1.84 10.01
CA MET A 389 -6.96 -0.50 10.46
C MET A 389 -8.17 0.34 10.87
N HIS A 390 -9.23 0.32 10.06
CA HIS A 390 -10.46 1.07 10.36
C HIS A 390 -11.20 0.49 11.56
N ALA A 391 -11.27 -0.84 11.69
CA ALA A 391 -11.86 -1.49 12.86
C ALA A 391 -11.10 -1.14 14.16
N LEU A 392 -9.76 -1.04 14.11
CA LEU A 392 -8.93 -0.60 15.23
C LEU A 392 -9.25 0.85 15.62
N GLU A 393 -9.35 1.74 14.65
CA GLU A 393 -9.70 3.15 14.90
C GLU A 393 -11.12 3.30 15.46
N LEU A 394 -12.07 2.48 14.98
CA LEU A 394 -13.42 2.41 15.55
C LEU A 394 -13.40 1.91 16.99
N ALA A 395 -12.58 0.91 17.33
CA ALA A 395 -12.43 0.43 18.71
C ALA A 395 -11.88 1.53 19.63
N LYS A 396 -10.88 2.30 19.19
CA LYS A 396 -10.39 3.47 19.94
C LYS A 396 -11.46 4.54 20.10
N THR A 397 -12.24 4.80 19.05
CA THR A 397 -13.34 5.78 19.08
C THR A 397 -14.42 5.37 20.09
N LEU A 398 -14.81 4.09 20.11
CA LEU A 398 -15.74 3.54 21.10
C LEU A 398 -15.17 3.62 22.52
N TRP A 399 -13.88 3.35 22.69
CA TRP A 399 -13.20 3.50 23.97
C TRP A 399 -13.22 4.95 24.47
N ASN A 400 -12.91 5.91 23.60
CA ASN A 400 -12.97 7.33 23.92
C ASN A 400 -14.40 7.73 24.33
N LEU A 401 -15.42 7.26 23.61
CA LEU A 401 -16.81 7.49 23.98
C LEU A 401 -17.13 7.00 25.40
N ILE A 402 -16.75 5.77 25.74
CA ILE A 402 -16.94 5.20 27.08
C ILE A 402 -16.27 6.07 28.15
N CYS A 403 -15.06 6.57 27.87
CA CYS A 403 -14.31 7.40 28.81
C CYS A 403 -14.87 8.82 28.97
N THR A 404 -15.53 9.38 27.95
CA THR A 404 -15.95 10.79 27.97
C THR A 404 -17.45 11.00 28.19
N ASP A 405 -18.29 10.20 27.56
CA ASP A 405 -19.75 10.36 27.60
C ASP A 405 -20.47 9.02 27.28
N PRO A 406 -20.49 8.07 28.24
CA PRO A 406 -21.08 6.74 28.02
C PRO A 406 -22.59 6.77 27.75
N ASP A 407 -23.28 7.87 28.08
CA ASP A 407 -24.73 8.03 27.90
C ASP A 407 -25.09 8.71 26.56
N ALA A 408 -24.11 9.12 25.74
CA ALA A 408 -24.36 9.86 24.50
C ALA A 408 -25.12 9.03 23.45
N LEU A 409 -24.95 7.70 23.45
CA LEU A 409 -25.66 6.80 22.54
C LEU A 409 -26.98 6.37 23.17
N THR A 410 -28.07 7.00 22.72
CA THR A 410 -29.42 6.70 23.20
C THR A 410 -29.75 5.21 23.03
N GLY A 411 -30.03 4.52 24.13
CA GLY A 411 -30.40 3.10 24.13
C GLY A 411 -29.24 2.11 24.20
N ALA A 412 -27.98 2.58 24.29
CA ALA A 412 -26.82 1.73 24.56
C ALA A 412 -26.38 1.88 26.01
N THR A 413 -26.27 0.78 26.75
CA THR A 413 -25.63 0.77 28.07
C THR A 413 -24.11 0.77 27.94
N GLU A 414 -23.40 1.23 28.96
CA GLU A 414 -21.93 1.15 29.03
C GLU A 414 -21.43 -0.28 28.77
N GLN A 415 -22.12 -1.30 29.30
CA GLN A 415 -21.79 -2.71 29.04
C GLN A 415 -21.93 -3.10 27.57
N GLN A 416 -22.94 -2.57 26.87
CA GLN A 416 -23.10 -2.79 25.42
C GLN A 416 -21.99 -2.08 24.65
N LEU A 417 -21.60 -0.86 25.05
CA LEU A 417 -20.48 -0.16 24.43
C LEU A 417 -19.16 -0.92 24.61
N VAL A 418 -18.87 -1.42 25.81
CA VAL A 418 -17.69 -2.26 26.05
C VAL A 418 -17.71 -3.52 25.19
N LYS A 419 -18.88 -4.17 25.04
CA LYS A 419 -19.03 -5.34 24.16
C LYS A 419 -18.76 -4.97 22.68
N HIS A 420 -19.26 -3.83 22.22
CA HIS A 420 -19.00 -3.35 20.87
C HIS A 420 -17.52 -3.01 20.65
N THR A 421 -16.87 -2.38 21.64
CA THR A 421 -15.42 -2.10 21.60
C THR A 421 -14.62 -3.39 21.46
N LYS A 422 -14.93 -4.41 22.28
CA LYS A 422 -14.29 -5.73 22.21
C LYS A 422 -14.50 -6.39 20.84
N SER A 423 -15.73 -6.34 20.32
CA SER A 423 -16.05 -6.92 19.00
C SER A 423 -15.29 -6.23 17.85
N ALA A 424 -15.21 -4.89 17.86
CA ALA A 424 -14.43 -4.14 16.89
C ALA A 424 -12.94 -4.44 16.98
N LEU A 425 -12.42 -4.59 18.20
CA LEU A 425 -11.02 -4.91 18.46
C LEU A 425 -10.66 -6.34 18.03
N ASP A 426 -11.52 -7.31 18.31
CA ASP A 426 -11.36 -8.71 17.88
C ASP A 426 -11.39 -8.81 16.35
N PHE A 427 -12.25 -8.03 15.70
CA PHE A 427 -12.27 -7.95 14.24
C PHE A 427 -10.97 -7.35 13.69
N ALA A 428 -10.52 -6.22 14.25
CA ALA A 428 -9.24 -5.62 13.88
C ALA A 428 -8.08 -6.61 14.06
N ALA A 429 -8.07 -7.34 15.18
CA ALA A 429 -7.08 -8.36 15.48
C ALA A 429 -7.09 -9.49 14.45
N SER A 430 -8.26 -10.03 14.10
CA SER A 430 -8.39 -11.09 13.10
C SER A 430 -7.81 -10.68 11.75
N VAL A 431 -8.14 -9.48 11.27
CA VAL A 431 -7.66 -8.97 9.98
C VAL A 431 -6.16 -8.67 10.02
N LEU A 432 -5.69 -7.97 11.05
CA LEU A 432 -4.30 -7.52 11.11
C LEU A 432 -3.33 -8.64 11.50
N GLN A 433 -3.78 -9.67 12.22
CA GLN A 433 -2.99 -10.89 12.44
C GLN A 433 -2.81 -11.69 11.15
N ASN A 434 -3.83 -11.69 10.27
CA ASN A 434 -3.71 -12.28 8.94
C ASN A 434 -2.66 -11.56 8.08
N TYR A 435 -2.70 -10.23 8.06
CA TYR A 435 -1.71 -9.40 7.38
C TYR A 435 -0.31 -9.55 8.02
N GLY A 436 -0.27 -9.68 9.35
CA GLY A 436 0.93 -9.86 10.14
C GLY A 436 1.69 -8.54 10.38
N PRO A 437 2.84 -8.61 11.08
CA PRO A 437 3.65 -7.42 11.36
C PRO A 437 4.27 -6.86 10.08
N GLU A 438 4.38 -5.53 10.01
CA GLU A 438 5.05 -4.79 8.94
C GLU A 438 5.54 -3.42 9.43
N GLY A 439 6.38 -2.77 8.62
CA GLY A 439 6.77 -1.38 8.83
C GLY A 439 7.75 -1.21 9.99
N ASP A 440 7.56 -0.10 10.72
CA ASP A 440 8.39 0.27 11.86
C ASP A 440 8.01 -0.52 13.13
N ASP A 441 8.86 -0.43 14.16
CA ASP A 441 8.58 -1.08 15.45
C ASP A 441 7.32 -0.48 16.09
N GLY A 442 6.46 -1.35 16.64
CA GLY A 442 5.17 -0.97 17.21
C GLY A 442 4.01 -1.19 16.23
N GLY A 443 3.10 -0.23 16.16
CA GLY A 443 2.01 -0.22 15.19
C GLY A 443 0.75 -0.99 15.60
N PRO A 444 -0.10 -1.37 14.63
CA PRO A 444 -1.49 -1.77 14.90
C PRO A 444 -1.65 -3.00 15.79
N LEU A 445 -0.79 -4.02 15.62
CA LEU A 445 -0.86 -5.24 16.45
C LEU A 445 -0.47 -4.96 17.91
N GLU A 446 0.45 -4.03 18.14
CA GLU A 446 0.84 -3.61 19.48
C GLU A 446 -0.26 -2.76 20.13
N GLU A 447 -0.87 -1.85 19.37
CA GLU A 447 -2.02 -1.07 19.82
C GLU A 447 -3.21 -1.97 20.20
N ILE A 448 -3.48 -3.01 19.39
CA ILE A 448 -4.48 -4.02 19.69
C ILE A 448 -4.18 -4.70 21.03
N ARG A 449 -2.93 -5.11 21.24
CA ARG A 449 -2.50 -5.75 22.50
C ARG A 449 -2.75 -4.84 23.69
N VAL A 450 -2.30 -3.58 23.62
CA VAL A 450 -2.47 -2.60 24.70
C VAL A 450 -3.95 -2.35 24.99
N LEU A 451 -4.77 -2.14 23.97
CA LEU A 451 -6.20 -1.87 24.16
C LEU A 451 -6.94 -3.10 24.72
N THR A 452 -6.54 -4.31 24.32
CA THR A 452 -7.07 -5.56 24.87
C THR A 452 -6.76 -5.67 26.37
N GLU A 453 -5.53 -5.36 26.77
CA GLU A 453 -5.14 -5.36 28.18
C GLU A 453 -5.95 -4.33 28.99
N LEU A 454 -6.18 -3.13 28.46
CA LEU A 454 -7.00 -2.10 29.11
C LEU A 454 -8.46 -2.57 29.31
N LEU A 455 -9.07 -3.18 28.28
CA LEU A 455 -10.44 -3.70 28.31
C LEU A 455 -10.64 -4.94 29.19
N SER A 456 -9.55 -5.62 29.57
CA SER A 456 -9.56 -6.77 30.48
C SER A 456 -9.51 -6.38 31.97
N ARG A 457 -9.13 -5.13 32.26
CA ARG A 457 -9.02 -4.59 33.63
C ARG A 457 -10.30 -3.90 34.12
N GLN A 458 -11.26 -3.68 33.22
CA GLN A 458 -12.63 -3.28 33.52
C GLN A 458 -13.51 -4.53 33.60
#